data_AF-A0AAW6NJF2-F1
#
_entry.id   AF-A0AAW6NJF2-F1
#
_cell.length_a   1.000
_cell.length_b   1.000
_cell.length_c   1.000
_cell.angle_alpha   90.00
_cell.angle_beta   90.00
_cell.angle_gamma   90.00
#
_symmetry.space_group_name_H-M   'P 1'
#
loop_
_entity.id
_entity.type
_entity.pdbx_description
1 polymer ?
#
loop_
_entity_poly.entity_id
_entity_poly.type
_entity_poly.pdbx_seq_one_letter_code
_entity_poly.pdbx_strand_id
1 'polypeptide(L)'
;ACVLVAPDVAARGLDIKSLELVVNFELAWDPEVHVHRIGRTARAGNSGHAISFCAPEEAQRANILSEMLQLKLNWVNTPGNISIAPLAAEMATLCIDGGKKAKMRPGDVLGALTGDMGLDGADIGKITVHPAHVYVAVRQSVAHKAWKQLQGGKIKGKTCRVRLLK
;
A
#
# COMPACT_ATOMS: atom_id res chain seq x y z
N ALA A 1 -6.09 -7.03 -7.42
CA ALA A 1 -5.62 -7.29 -6.04
C ALA A 1 -4.81 -6.08 -5.56
N CYS A 2 -5.02 -5.65 -4.32
CA CYS A 2 -4.21 -4.59 -3.70
C CYS A 2 -3.23 -5.25 -2.71
N VAL A 3 -1.93 -5.00 -2.88
CA VAL A 3 -0.88 -5.60 -2.06
C VAL A 3 -0.20 -4.50 -1.26
N LEU A 4 -0.01 -4.71 0.04
CA LEU A 4 0.78 -3.85 0.90
C LEU A 4 2.01 -4.62 1.38
N VAL A 5 3.19 -4.03 1.19
CA VAL A 5 4.46 -4.55 1.70
C VAL A 5 4.92 -3.62 2.82
N ALA A 6 5.21 -4.17 3.99
CA ALA A 6 5.65 -3.39 5.14
C ALA A 6 6.58 -4.21 6.05
N PRO A 7 7.63 -3.60 6.64
CA PRO A 7 8.36 -4.20 7.75
C PRO A 7 7.52 -4.15 9.04
N ASP A 8 7.88 -4.96 10.03
CA ASP A 8 7.17 -5.04 11.33
C ASP A 8 6.99 -3.68 12.00
N VAL A 9 8.03 -2.83 11.95
CA VAL A 9 8.00 -1.52 12.60
C VAL A 9 6.95 -0.61 11.98
N ALA A 10 6.74 -0.72 10.66
CA ALA A 10 5.76 0.08 9.94
C ALA A 10 4.34 -0.51 10.06
N ALA A 11 4.24 -1.83 10.22
CA ALA A 11 2.96 -2.51 10.44
C ALA A 11 2.37 -2.20 11.83
N ARG A 12 3.21 -1.92 12.83
CA ARG A 12 2.78 -1.48 14.16
C ARG A 12 2.18 -0.07 14.07
N GLY A 13 0.89 0.04 14.40
CA GLY A 13 0.15 1.32 14.36
C GLY A 13 -0.63 1.57 13.07
N LEU A 14 -0.50 0.71 12.06
CA LEU A 14 -1.45 0.67 10.95
C LEU A 14 -2.72 -0.05 11.42
N ASP A 15 -3.86 0.65 11.35
CA ASP A 15 -5.17 0.03 11.48
C ASP A 15 -5.50 -0.78 10.21
N ILE A 16 -4.95 -1.99 10.16
CA ILE A 16 -5.14 -2.92 9.06
C ILE A 16 -6.44 -3.68 9.31
N LYS A 17 -7.45 -3.40 8.47
CA LYS A 17 -8.70 -4.18 8.39
C LYS A 17 -8.37 -5.65 8.15
N SER A 18 -9.26 -6.55 8.59
CA SER A 18 -9.11 -8.00 8.40
C SER A 18 -8.71 -8.32 6.96
N LEU A 19 -7.50 -8.87 6.79
CA LEU A 19 -6.96 -9.26 5.48
C LEU A 19 -7.39 -10.69 5.14
N GLU A 20 -7.52 -11.00 3.85
CA GLU A 20 -7.79 -12.37 3.37
C GLU A 20 -6.53 -13.24 3.40
N LEU A 21 -5.37 -12.63 3.15
CA LEU A 21 -4.07 -13.30 3.07
C LEU A 21 -2.98 -12.44 3.70
N VAL A 22 -2.16 -13.05 4.55
CA VAL A 22 -0.89 -12.52 5.02
C VAL A 22 0.23 -13.37 4.45
N VAL A 23 1.22 -12.74 3.83
CA VAL A 23 2.43 -13.41 3.32
C VAL A 23 3.64 -12.92 4.10
N ASN A 24 4.29 -13.82 4.83
CA ASN A 24 5.58 -13.54 5.47
C ASN A 24 6.69 -13.87 4.48
N PHE A 25 7.44 -12.85 4.05
CA PHE A 25 8.58 -13.05 3.16
C PHE A 25 9.75 -13.76 3.86
N GLU A 26 9.90 -13.51 5.16
CA GLU A 26 10.84 -14.19 6.05
C GLU A 26 10.08 -14.59 7.32
N LEU A 27 10.47 -15.69 7.94
CA LEU A 27 9.90 -16.07 9.23
C LEU A 27 10.25 -15.01 10.29
N ALA A 28 9.46 -14.92 11.37
CA ALA A 28 9.74 -13.95 12.45
C ALA A 28 10.68 -14.56 13.49
N TRP A 29 11.62 -13.75 14.02
CA TRP A 29 12.63 -14.24 14.98
C TRP A 29 11.99 -14.59 16.30
N ASP A 30 10.99 -13.80 16.66
CA ASP A 30 10.18 -13.96 17.83
C ASP A 30 8.81 -14.57 17.43
N PRO A 31 8.41 -15.71 18.04
CA PRO A 31 7.09 -16.31 17.89
C PRO A 31 5.93 -15.36 18.17
N GLU A 32 6.03 -14.49 19.18
CA GLU A 32 4.96 -13.52 19.47
C GLU A 32 4.81 -12.52 18.34
N VAL A 33 5.93 -12.07 17.74
CA VAL A 33 5.89 -11.23 16.54
C VAL A 33 5.25 -11.98 15.38
N HIS A 34 5.54 -13.28 15.22
CA HIS A 34 4.90 -14.10 14.18
C HIS A 34 3.37 -14.13 14.33
N VAL A 35 2.87 -14.38 15.55
CA VAL A 35 1.44 -14.37 15.87
C VAL A 35 0.81 -13.02 15.55
N HIS A 36 1.47 -11.91 15.91
CA HIS A 36 0.97 -10.57 15.61
C HIS A 36 0.94 -10.24 14.11
N ARG A 37 1.84 -10.82 13.30
CA ARG A 37 1.83 -10.72 11.83
C ARG A 37 0.66 -11.48 11.23
N ILE A 38 0.52 -12.76 11.54
CA ILE A 38 -0.54 -13.60 10.98
C ILE A 38 -1.93 -13.24 11.53
N GLY A 39 -2.01 -12.71 12.74
CA GLY A 39 -3.23 -12.18 13.35
C GLY A 39 -3.80 -10.91 12.68
N ARG A 40 -3.28 -10.51 11.50
CA ARG A 40 -3.89 -9.50 10.61
C ARG A 40 -4.94 -10.12 9.67
N THR A 41 -4.94 -11.44 9.51
CA THR A 41 -6.00 -12.19 8.84
C THR A 41 -6.91 -12.89 9.85
N ALA A 42 -7.97 -13.54 9.36
CA ALA A 42 -8.89 -14.37 10.14
C ALA A 42 -9.46 -13.69 11.41
N ARG A 43 -9.86 -12.41 11.31
CA ARG A 43 -10.45 -11.66 12.44
C ARG A 43 -11.97 -11.77 12.46
N ALA A 44 -12.55 -11.58 13.66
CA ALA A 44 -14.00 -11.50 13.87
C ALA A 44 -14.79 -12.72 13.34
N GLY A 45 -14.22 -13.93 13.49
CA GLY A 45 -14.86 -15.19 13.07
C GLY A 45 -14.73 -15.52 11.59
N ASN A 46 -14.10 -14.67 10.78
CA ASN A 46 -13.80 -14.98 9.39
C ASN A 46 -12.59 -15.90 9.27
N SER A 47 -12.57 -16.75 8.24
CA SER A 47 -11.39 -17.50 7.83
C SER A 47 -10.39 -16.62 7.08
N GLY A 48 -9.12 -17.00 7.09
CA GLY A 48 -8.08 -16.29 6.38
C GLY A 48 -6.83 -17.14 6.24
N HIS A 49 -5.92 -16.72 5.37
CA HIS A 49 -4.71 -17.49 5.06
C HIS A 49 -3.45 -16.76 5.54
N ALA A 50 -2.51 -17.52 6.10
CA ALA A 50 -1.17 -17.05 6.41
C ALA A 50 -0.18 -17.98 5.74
N ILE A 51 0.62 -17.44 4.82
CA ILE A 51 1.66 -18.18 4.10
C ILE A 51 3.00 -17.59 4.50
N SER A 52 3.95 -18.43 4.85
CA SER A 52 5.31 -18.01 5.16
C SER A 52 6.27 -18.67 4.18
N PHE A 53 7.13 -17.88 3.56
CA PHE A 53 8.30 -18.43 2.92
C PHE A 53 9.29 -18.88 4.00
N CYS A 54 9.97 -19.98 3.72
CA CYS A 54 10.95 -20.57 4.62
C CYS A 54 12.12 -21.02 3.75
N ALA A 55 13.26 -20.36 3.91
CA ALA A 55 14.50 -20.84 3.34
C ALA A 55 14.98 -22.11 4.10
N PRO A 56 15.83 -22.97 3.51
CA PRO A 56 16.36 -24.16 4.18
C PRO A 56 17.01 -23.86 5.54
N GLU A 57 17.68 -22.71 5.66
CA GLU A 57 18.35 -22.25 6.88
C GLU A 57 17.35 -21.87 7.99
N GLU A 58 16.10 -21.57 7.63
CA GLU A 58 15.04 -21.20 8.57
C GLU A 58 14.22 -22.41 9.05
N ALA A 59 14.49 -23.63 8.56
CA ALA A 59 13.70 -24.82 8.86
C ALA A 59 13.63 -25.14 10.36
N GLN A 60 14.74 -24.97 11.09
CA GLN A 60 14.76 -25.18 12.54
C GLN A 60 13.83 -24.18 13.25
N ARG A 61 13.80 -22.93 12.79
CA ARG A 61 12.94 -21.89 13.35
C ARG A 61 11.47 -22.13 13.04
N ALA A 62 11.17 -22.66 11.86
CA ALA A 62 9.82 -23.10 11.52
C ALA A 62 9.33 -24.18 12.50
N ASN A 63 10.18 -25.16 12.85
CA ASN A 63 9.83 -26.20 13.82
C ASN A 63 9.56 -25.61 15.22
N ILE A 64 10.40 -24.68 15.69
CA ILE A 64 10.18 -24.00 16.98
C ILE A 64 8.83 -23.27 16.98
N LEU A 65 8.51 -22.54 15.90
CA LEU A 65 7.21 -21.87 15.75
C LEU A 65 6.05 -22.88 15.75
N SER A 66 6.19 -23.99 15.05
CA SER A 66 5.21 -25.08 14.99
C SER A 66 4.90 -25.63 16.39
N GLU A 67 5.94 -25.90 17.17
CA GLU A 67 5.83 -26.43 18.54
C GLU A 67 5.17 -25.41 19.48
N MET A 68 5.64 -24.16 19.48
CA MET A 68 5.12 -23.12 20.36
C MET A 68 3.68 -22.74 20.06
N LEU A 69 3.29 -22.72 18.79
CA LEU A 69 1.92 -22.45 18.36
C LEU A 69 1.03 -23.69 18.45
N GLN A 70 1.60 -24.87 18.70
CA GLN A 70 0.91 -26.17 18.65
C GLN A 70 0.17 -26.37 17.31
N LEU A 71 0.78 -25.91 16.22
CA LEU A 71 0.23 -26.00 14.87
C LEU A 71 1.06 -26.96 14.04
N LYS A 72 0.40 -27.81 13.25
CA LYS A 72 1.08 -28.62 12.22
C LYS A 72 1.34 -27.75 10.99
N LEU A 73 2.62 -27.57 10.64
CA LEU A 73 2.99 -26.87 9.41
C LEU A 73 2.60 -27.69 8.18
N ASN A 74 1.92 -27.03 7.24
CA ASN A 74 1.65 -27.58 5.91
C ASN A 74 2.74 -27.10 4.94
N TRP A 75 3.75 -27.94 4.71
CA TRP A 75 4.83 -27.64 3.77
C TRP A 75 4.33 -27.77 2.33
N VAL A 76 4.44 -26.69 1.57
CA VAL A 76 4.03 -26.63 0.16
C VAL A 76 5.25 -26.29 -0.68
N ASN A 77 5.48 -27.07 -1.74
CA ASN A 77 6.54 -26.77 -2.70
C ASN A 77 6.22 -25.49 -3.49
N THR A 78 7.25 -24.78 -3.92
CA THR A 78 7.05 -23.64 -4.82
C THR A 78 6.30 -24.10 -6.06
N PRO A 79 5.21 -23.42 -6.43
CA PRO A 79 4.46 -23.83 -7.60
C PRO A 79 5.32 -23.59 -8.86
N GLY A 80 5.58 -24.66 -9.61
CA GLY A 80 6.39 -24.63 -10.82
C GLY A 80 5.61 -24.10 -12.04
N ASN A 81 6.34 -23.58 -13.04
CA ASN A 81 5.80 -23.11 -14.33
C ASN A 81 4.68 -22.06 -14.23
N ILE A 82 4.82 -21.06 -13.35
CA ILE A 82 3.91 -19.91 -13.32
C ILE A 82 4.46 -18.77 -14.19
N SER A 83 3.68 -18.35 -15.18
CA SER A 83 3.86 -17.03 -15.80
C SER A 83 3.22 -15.99 -14.89
N ILE A 84 4.05 -15.16 -14.25
CA ILE A 84 3.57 -14.09 -13.38
C ILE A 84 3.35 -12.84 -14.25
N ALA A 85 2.09 -12.44 -14.43
CA ALA A 85 1.77 -11.13 -14.94
C ALA A 85 1.93 -10.09 -13.81
N PRO A 86 2.68 -8.99 -14.02
CA PRO A 86 2.79 -7.94 -13.01
C PRO A 86 1.41 -7.36 -12.69
N LEU A 87 1.09 -7.25 -11.41
CA LEU A 87 -0.11 -6.54 -10.98
C LEU A 87 0.09 -5.05 -11.25
N ALA A 88 -0.78 -4.47 -12.07
CA ALA A 88 -0.84 -3.03 -12.25
C ALA A 88 -1.71 -2.40 -11.15
N ALA A 89 -1.17 -1.42 -10.44
CA ALA A 89 -1.96 -0.62 -9.50
C ALA A 89 -3.03 0.18 -10.26
N GLU A 90 -4.27 0.21 -9.78
CA GLU A 90 -5.36 0.97 -10.44
C GLU A 90 -5.12 2.49 -10.38
N MET A 91 -4.42 2.94 -9.34
CA MET A 91 -4.12 4.34 -9.08
C MET A 91 -2.63 4.61 -9.27
N ALA A 92 -2.31 5.80 -9.80
CA ALA A 92 -0.98 6.38 -9.76
C ALA A 92 -0.94 7.54 -8.75
N THR A 93 0.25 7.88 -8.24
CA THR A 93 0.40 8.95 -7.25
C THR A 93 1.06 10.18 -7.87
N LEU A 94 0.41 11.33 -7.76
CA LEU A 94 1.02 12.63 -8.06
C LEU A 94 1.56 13.25 -6.77
N CYS A 95 2.81 13.70 -6.82
CA CYS A 95 3.45 14.51 -5.78
C CYS A 95 3.48 15.97 -6.23
N ILE A 96 2.80 16.83 -5.47
CA ILE A 96 2.66 18.26 -5.72
C ILE A 96 3.47 19.00 -4.67
N ASP A 97 4.34 19.91 -5.10
CA ASP A 97 5.07 20.79 -4.19
C ASP A 97 4.15 21.89 -3.65
N GLY A 98 4.26 22.14 -2.34
CA GLY A 98 3.41 23.08 -1.62
C GLY A 98 2.36 22.36 -0.77
N GLY A 99 2.71 22.04 0.47
CA GLY A 99 1.81 21.39 1.43
C GLY A 99 1.13 22.36 2.40
N LYS A 100 0.99 21.95 3.66
CA LYS A 100 0.40 22.77 4.74
C LYS A 100 1.08 24.14 4.88
N LYS A 101 2.42 24.22 4.72
CA LYS A 101 3.18 25.48 4.79
C LYS A 101 2.79 26.46 3.66
N ALA A 102 2.37 25.94 2.52
CA ALA A 102 1.83 26.74 1.41
C ALA A 102 0.33 27.07 1.59
N LYS A 103 -0.26 26.69 2.74
CA LYS A 103 -1.69 26.77 3.07
C LYS A 103 -2.57 25.93 2.12
N MET A 104 -2.03 24.85 1.55
CA MET A 104 -2.79 23.95 0.68
C MET A 104 -3.67 23.01 1.50
N ARG A 105 -4.92 22.82 1.07
CA ARG A 105 -5.91 21.91 1.67
C ARG A 105 -6.32 20.82 0.66
N PRO A 106 -6.86 19.67 1.10
CA PRO A 106 -7.34 18.64 0.19
C PRO A 106 -8.36 19.16 -0.83
N GLY A 107 -9.29 20.01 -0.38
CA GLY A 107 -10.31 20.63 -1.26
C GLY A 107 -9.72 21.56 -2.32
N ASP A 108 -8.59 22.23 -2.04
CA ASP A 108 -7.91 23.07 -3.04
C ASP A 108 -7.37 22.21 -4.20
N VAL A 109 -6.83 21.02 -3.88
CA VAL A 109 -6.29 20.08 -4.87
C VAL A 109 -7.41 19.38 -5.63
N LEU A 110 -8.47 18.95 -4.93
CA LEU A 110 -9.64 18.34 -5.56
C LEU A 110 -10.32 19.32 -6.53
N GLY A 111 -10.50 20.58 -6.11
CA GLY A 111 -11.10 21.62 -6.94
C GLY A 111 -10.28 21.93 -8.20
N ALA A 112 -8.94 21.99 -8.08
CA ALA A 112 -8.08 22.17 -9.24
C ALA A 112 -8.16 21.00 -10.24
N LEU A 113 -8.27 19.76 -9.75
CA LEU A 113 -8.33 18.56 -10.61
C LEU A 113 -9.71 18.36 -11.26
N THR A 114 -10.79 18.65 -10.56
CA THR A 114 -12.16 18.41 -11.03
C THR A 114 -12.79 19.61 -11.73
N GLY A 115 -12.53 20.83 -11.22
CA GLY A 115 -13.03 22.07 -11.79
C GLY A 115 -12.23 22.52 -13.00
N ASP A 116 -11.04 23.07 -12.76
CA ASP A 116 -10.21 23.71 -13.81
C ASP A 116 -9.78 22.72 -14.91
N MET A 117 -9.65 21.44 -14.57
CA MET A 117 -9.08 20.40 -15.43
C MET A 117 -10.10 19.38 -15.93
N GLY A 118 -11.33 19.41 -15.39
CA GLY A 118 -12.46 18.59 -15.84
C GLY A 118 -12.28 17.08 -15.65
N LEU A 119 -11.54 16.64 -14.63
CA LEU A 119 -11.46 15.23 -14.27
C LEU A 119 -12.70 14.81 -13.45
N ASP A 120 -13.13 13.57 -13.60
CA ASP A 120 -14.19 13.01 -12.77
C ASP A 120 -13.68 12.87 -11.32
N GLY A 121 -14.50 13.26 -10.35
CA GLY A 121 -14.21 13.04 -8.94
C GLY A 121 -14.01 11.56 -8.59
N ALA A 122 -14.63 10.64 -9.33
CA ALA A 122 -14.46 9.20 -9.18
C ALA A 122 -13.06 8.70 -9.59
N ASP A 123 -12.31 9.50 -10.37
CA ASP A 123 -10.93 9.21 -10.75
C ASP A 123 -9.92 9.73 -9.73
N ILE A 124 -10.37 10.50 -8.74
CA ILE A 124 -9.52 11.08 -7.71
C ILE A 124 -9.66 10.28 -6.41
N GLY A 125 -8.55 9.68 -5.99
CA GLY A 125 -8.46 8.93 -4.75
C GLY A 125 -8.03 9.79 -3.56
N LYS A 126 -7.36 9.14 -2.61
CA LYS A 126 -6.93 9.77 -1.36
C LYS A 126 -5.98 10.96 -1.64
N ILE A 127 -6.28 12.09 -1.01
CA ILE A 127 -5.42 13.28 -0.98
C ILE A 127 -4.80 13.39 0.42
N THR A 128 -3.48 13.37 0.49
CA THR A 128 -2.73 13.47 1.74
C THR A 128 -1.81 14.68 1.72
N VAL A 129 -2.04 15.60 2.66
CA VAL A 129 -1.31 16.88 2.74
C VAL A 129 -0.25 16.80 3.83
N HIS A 130 1.02 16.90 3.43
CA HIS A 130 2.18 17.01 4.31
C HIS A 130 2.63 18.46 4.45
N PRO A 131 3.63 18.80 5.28
CA PRO A 131 4.09 20.18 5.43
C PRO A 131 4.59 20.82 4.12
N ALA A 132 5.37 20.08 3.33
CA ALA A 132 6.02 20.58 2.11
C ALA A 132 5.38 20.07 0.81
N HIS A 133 4.70 18.92 0.85
CA HIS A 133 4.15 18.27 -0.35
C HIS A 133 2.69 17.84 -0.12
N VAL A 134 1.98 17.64 -1.22
CA VAL A 134 0.69 16.94 -1.25
C VAL A 134 0.80 15.73 -2.17
N TYR A 135 0.29 14.60 -1.70
CA TYR A 135 0.14 13.40 -2.51
C TYR A 135 -1.33 13.21 -2.86
N VAL A 136 -1.62 13.00 -4.14
CA VAL A 136 -2.96 12.66 -4.60
C VAL A 136 -2.90 11.39 -5.44
N ALA A 137 -3.72 10.42 -5.07
CA ALA A 137 -3.95 9.25 -5.90
C ALA A 137 -4.92 9.61 -7.04
N VAL A 138 -4.59 9.24 -8.27
CA VAL A 138 -5.42 9.43 -9.47
C VAL A 138 -5.48 8.14 -10.27
N ARG A 139 -6.59 7.84 -10.93
CA ARG A 139 -6.72 6.64 -11.78
C ARG A 139 -5.64 6.62 -12.85
N GLN A 140 -5.01 5.47 -13.10
CA GLN A 140 -3.91 5.36 -14.06
C GLN A 140 -4.27 5.90 -15.46
N SER A 141 -5.50 5.65 -15.93
CA SER A 141 -5.99 6.11 -17.23
C SER A 141 -5.93 7.63 -17.40
N VAL A 142 -6.08 8.40 -16.32
CA VAL A 142 -6.07 9.87 -16.34
C VAL A 142 -4.80 10.48 -15.75
N ALA A 143 -3.91 9.66 -15.16
CA ALA A 143 -2.75 10.13 -14.41
C ALA A 143 -1.82 11.02 -15.25
N HIS A 144 -1.56 10.65 -16.50
CA HIS A 144 -0.69 11.43 -17.40
C HIS A 144 -1.34 12.75 -17.80
N LYS A 145 -2.66 12.75 -18.06
CA LYS A 145 -3.45 13.96 -18.33
C LYS A 145 -3.39 14.92 -17.14
N ALA A 146 -3.70 14.41 -15.95
CA ALA A 146 -3.67 15.16 -14.69
C ALA A 146 -2.29 15.76 -14.41
N TRP A 147 -1.21 14.98 -14.59
CA TRP A 147 0.16 15.45 -14.41
C TRP A 147 0.50 16.61 -15.36
N LYS A 148 0.23 16.46 -16.66
CA LYS A 148 0.55 17.47 -17.69
C LYS A 148 -0.22 18.77 -17.44
N GLN A 149 -1.50 18.65 -17.08
CA GLN A 149 -2.36 19.78 -16.77
C GLN A 149 -1.90 20.52 -15.52
N LEU A 150 -1.57 19.81 -14.44
CA LEU A 150 -1.08 20.44 -13.21
C LEU A 150 0.32 21.05 -13.36
N GLN A 151 1.16 20.52 -14.26
CA GLN A 151 2.49 21.06 -14.51
C GLN A 151 2.44 22.48 -15.11
N GLY A 152 1.41 22.78 -15.92
CA GLY A 152 1.16 24.12 -16.46
C GLY A 152 0.11 24.92 -15.68
N GLY A 153 -0.59 24.29 -14.75
CA GLY A 153 -1.69 24.87 -13.99
C GLY A 153 -1.26 25.64 -12.73
N LYS A 154 -2.25 26.22 -12.07
CA LYS A 154 -2.09 26.85 -10.75
C LYS A 154 -3.03 26.17 -9.76
N ILE A 155 -2.53 25.86 -8.57
CA ILE A 155 -3.38 25.46 -7.45
C ILE A 155 -3.44 26.66 -6.51
N LYS A 156 -4.65 27.17 -6.23
CA LYS A 156 -4.85 28.35 -5.38
C LYS A 156 -4.07 29.58 -5.89
N GLY A 157 -4.04 29.76 -7.21
CA GLY A 157 -3.32 30.87 -7.86
C GLY A 157 -1.79 30.77 -7.83
N LYS A 158 -1.20 29.69 -7.29
CA LYS A 158 0.25 29.47 -7.25
C LYS A 158 0.67 28.38 -8.23
N THR A 159 1.80 28.58 -8.90
CA THR A 159 2.43 27.53 -9.70
C THR A 159 3.06 26.50 -8.77
N CYS A 160 2.81 25.22 -9.06
CA CYS A 160 3.31 24.11 -8.27
C CYS A 160 4.07 23.16 -9.19
N ARG A 161 5.21 22.65 -8.73
CA ARG A 161 5.89 21.57 -9.44
C ARG A 161 5.19 20.26 -9.11
N VAL A 162 4.89 19.46 -10.14
CA VAL A 162 4.22 18.18 -9.99
C VAL A 162 5.03 17.05 -10.60
N ARG A 163 5.13 15.95 -9.87
CA ARG A 163 5.82 14.73 -10.29
C ARG A 163 4.84 13.56 -10.25
N LEU A 164 4.77 12.80 -11.34
CA LEU A 164 4.13 11.48 -11.34
C LEU A 164 5.12 10.48 -10.75
N LEU A 165 4.76 9.90 -9.60
CA LEU A 165 5.54 8.84 -8.98
C LEU A 165 5.26 7.52 -9.71
N LYS A 166 6.34 6.83 -10.07
CA LYS A 166 6.28 5.48 -10.66
C LYS A 166 6.47 4.44 -9.56
#